data_AF-A0A1A5NY53-F1
#
_entry.id   AF-A0A1A5NY53-F1
#
_cell.length_a   1.000
_cell.length_b   1.000
_cell.length_c   1.000
_cell.angle_alpha   90.00
_cell.angle_beta   90.00
_cell.angle_gamma   90.00
#
_symmetry.space_group_name_H-M   'P 1'
#
loop_
_entity.id
_entity.type
_entity.pdbx_description
1 polymer ?
#
loop_
_entity_poly.entity_id
_entity_poly.type
_entity_poly.pdbx_seq_one_letter_code
_entity_poly.pdbx_strand_id
1 'polypeptide(L)'
;MTATSYEYGPHQGYADPYPFDGSAYGDFPIAPPHPPQRLDVAIDPQDRRRLELHAALTAAGIPPLPEDREAIDRLSALPGNINNTIQRWLQHAL
;
A
#
# COMPACT_ATOMS: atom_id res chain seq x y z
N MET A 1 -25.55 35.50 0.37
CA MET A 1 -24.46 34.51 0.52
C MET A 1 -23.40 35.16 1.40
N THR A 2 -23.23 34.68 2.64
CA THR A 2 -22.30 35.24 3.62
C THR A 2 -20.90 34.69 3.39
N ALA A 3 -19.97 35.54 2.98
CA ALA A 3 -18.56 35.21 2.85
C ALA A 3 -17.89 35.26 4.24
N THR A 4 -17.53 34.11 4.78
CA THR A 4 -16.61 34.03 5.92
C THR A 4 -15.20 34.30 5.41
N SER A 5 -14.74 35.55 5.56
CA SER A 5 -13.34 35.91 5.43
C SER A 5 -12.60 35.27 6.62
N TYR A 6 -11.74 34.28 6.37
CA TYR A 6 -10.80 33.81 7.38
C TYR A 6 -9.65 34.81 7.44
N GLU A 7 -9.69 35.66 8.46
CA GLU A 7 -8.63 36.59 8.81
C GLU A 7 -7.42 35.78 9.31
N TYR A 8 -6.38 35.70 8.49
CA TYR A 8 -5.12 35.04 8.84
C TYR A 8 -4.38 35.94 9.85
N GLY A 9 -4.55 35.64 11.15
CA GLY A 9 -3.76 36.25 12.22
C GLY A 9 -2.27 35.90 12.06
N PRO A 10 -1.36 36.71 12.65
CA PRO A 10 0.07 36.55 12.46
C PRO A 10 0.51 35.14 12.89
N HIS A 11 1.17 34.43 11.96
CA HIS A 11 1.75 33.12 12.18
C HIS A 11 2.80 33.21 13.30
N GLN A 12 2.42 32.95 14.54
CA GLN A 12 3.36 32.64 15.61
C GLN A 12 4.16 31.42 15.15
N GLY A 13 5.47 31.60 15.04
CA GLY A 13 6.39 30.76 14.28
C GLY A 13 6.32 29.28 14.66
N TYR A 14 5.58 28.51 13.87
CA TYR A 14 5.75 27.07 13.82
C TYR A 14 7.08 26.82 13.11
N ALA A 15 8.15 26.69 13.88
CA ALA A 15 9.43 26.22 13.36
C ALA A 15 9.22 24.76 12.94
N ASP A 16 9.13 24.52 11.64
CA ASP A 16 9.13 23.16 11.10
C ASP A 16 10.42 22.46 11.56
N PRO A 17 10.34 21.37 12.34
CA PRO A 17 11.52 20.65 12.79
C PRO A 17 12.31 20.02 11.63
N TYR A 18 11.70 19.94 10.43
CA TYR A 18 12.28 19.38 9.23
C TYR A 18 12.28 20.41 8.10
N PRO A 19 13.14 21.45 8.15
CA PRO A 19 13.26 22.40 7.05
C PRO A 19 13.69 21.63 5.80
N PHE A 20 12.74 21.43 4.88
CA PHE A 20 13.02 20.78 3.61
C PHE A 20 13.79 21.79 2.74
N ASP A 21 15.12 21.73 2.80
CA ASP A 21 15.94 22.37 1.78
C ASP A 21 15.77 21.56 0.49
N GLY A 22 15.39 22.21 -0.60
CA GLY A 22 15.13 21.54 -1.88
C GLY A 22 16.38 20.99 -2.57
N SER A 23 17.46 20.67 -1.85
CA SER A 23 18.73 20.19 -2.44
C SER A 23 18.82 18.67 -2.57
N ALA A 24 17.86 17.92 -2.00
CA ALA A 24 17.86 16.46 -1.98
C ALA A 24 17.14 15.80 -3.18
N TYR A 25 17.58 16.11 -4.41
CA TYR A 25 17.27 15.30 -5.61
C TYR A 25 18.26 14.13 -5.80
N GLY A 26 18.83 13.63 -4.70
CA GLY A 26 19.59 12.39 -4.70
C GLY A 26 18.68 11.26 -4.23
N ASP A 27 18.73 10.11 -4.90
CA ASP A 27 18.21 8.85 -4.35
C ASP A 27 18.99 8.54 -3.06
N PHE A 28 18.49 9.05 -1.94
CA PHE A 28 18.98 8.64 -0.62
C PHE A 28 18.26 7.34 -0.29
N PRO A 29 18.95 6.18 -0.33
CA PRO A 29 18.32 4.93 0.07
C PRO A 29 17.86 5.08 1.52
N ILE A 30 16.55 5.05 1.72
CA ILE A 30 15.94 5.09 3.05
C ILE A 30 16.47 3.86 3.80
N ALA A 31 17.22 4.09 4.87
CA ALA A 31 17.73 3.00 5.69
C ALA A 31 16.53 2.17 6.19
N PRO A 32 16.58 0.82 6.09
CA PRO A 32 15.48 0.00 6.57
C PRO A 32 15.25 0.28 8.06
N PRO A 33 13.98 0.35 8.50
CA PRO A 33 13.66 0.68 9.89
C PRO A 33 14.32 -0.33 10.83
N HIS A 34 14.86 0.20 11.94
CA HIS A 34 15.62 -0.57 12.92
C HIS A 34 14.79 -1.79 13.37
N PRO A 35 15.36 -3.01 13.42
CA PRO A 35 14.59 -4.23 13.66
C PRO A 35 13.61 -4.20 14.86
N PRO A 36 13.97 -3.68 16.05
CA PRO A 36 13.03 -3.56 17.17
C PRO A 36 12.05 -2.38 17.08
N GLN A 37 12.18 -1.50 16.08
CA GLN A 37 11.17 -0.47 15.77
C GLN A 37 10.12 -0.99 14.77
N ARG A 38 10.29 -2.21 14.24
CA ARG A 38 9.29 -2.82 13.37
C ARG A 38 8.06 -3.15 14.20
N LEU A 39 6.90 -2.72 13.71
CA LEU A 39 5.63 -3.09 14.30
C LEU A 39 5.45 -4.60 14.17
N ASP A 40 5.23 -5.29 15.29
CA ASP A 40 4.84 -6.70 15.32
C ASP A 40 3.36 -6.82 14.94
N VAL A 41 3.04 -6.46 13.70
CA VAL A 41 1.69 -6.51 13.15
C VAL A 41 1.55 -7.77 12.33
N ALA A 42 0.68 -8.67 12.79
CA ALA A 42 0.22 -9.77 11.99
C ALA A 42 -0.58 -9.25 10.79
N ILE A 43 -0.17 -9.64 9.59
CA ILE A 43 -0.95 -9.39 8.37
C ILE A 43 -2.25 -10.20 8.49
N ASP A 44 -3.39 -9.54 8.26
CA ASP A 44 -4.68 -10.21 8.25
C ASP A 44 -4.68 -11.39 7.23
N PRO A 45 -5.29 -12.53 7.53
CA PRO A 45 -5.34 -13.65 6.59
C PRO A 45 -5.93 -13.29 5.21
N GLN A 46 -6.86 -12.33 5.14
CA GLN A 46 -7.38 -11.78 3.88
C GLN A 46 -6.32 -10.95 3.16
N ASP A 47 -5.63 -10.06 3.86
CA ASP A 47 -4.56 -9.25 3.27
C ASP A 47 -3.41 -10.12 2.74
N ARG A 48 -3.08 -11.21 3.45
CA ARG A 48 -2.14 -12.23 2.99
C ARG A 48 -2.59 -12.85 1.66
N ARG A 49 -3.84 -13.33 1.61
CA ARG A 49 -4.43 -13.92 0.39
C ARG A 49 -4.43 -12.94 -0.78
N ARG A 50 -4.76 -11.67 -0.51
CA ARG A 50 -4.71 -10.61 -1.52
C ARG A 50 -3.30 -10.43 -2.09
N LEU A 51 -2.28 -10.36 -1.24
CA LEU A 51 -0.88 -10.24 -1.67
C LEU A 51 -0.44 -11.44 -2.53
N GLU A 52 -0.79 -12.65 -2.11
CA GLU A 52 -0.47 -13.86 -2.86
C GLU A 52 -1.17 -13.90 -4.23
N LEU A 53 -2.43 -13.49 -4.31
CA LEU A 53 -3.16 -13.41 -5.58
C LEU A 53 -2.53 -12.39 -6.54
N HIS A 54 -2.16 -11.21 -6.04
CA HIS A 54 -1.43 -10.20 -6.82
C HIS A 54 -0.10 -10.76 -7.36
N ALA A 55 0.64 -11.48 -6.53
CA ALA A 55 1.90 -12.09 -6.93
C ALA A 55 1.69 -13.18 -7.98
N ALA A 56 0.69 -14.04 -7.82
CA ALA A 56 0.37 -15.11 -8.78
C ALA A 56 -0.05 -14.55 -10.15
N LEU A 57 -0.90 -13.52 -10.17
CA LEU A 57 -1.31 -12.84 -11.40
C LEU A 57 -0.13 -12.18 -12.13
N THR A 58 0.74 -11.50 -11.38
CA THR A 58 1.95 -10.87 -11.92
C THR A 58 2.92 -11.92 -12.49
N ALA A 59 3.13 -13.03 -11.78
CA ALA A 59 3.96 -14.14 -12.24
C ALA A 59 3.37 -14.83 -13.48
N ALA A 60 2.04 -14.87 -13.60
CA ALA A 60 1.34 -15.33 -14.80
C ALA A 60 1.39 -14.33 -15.98
N GLY A 61 2.04 -13.17 -15.80
CA GLY A 61 2.14 -12.14 -16.83
C GLY A 61 0.89 -11.28 -17.00
N ILE A 62 -0.04 -11.33 -16.03
CA ILE A 62 -1.29 -10.56 -16.02
C ILE A 62 -1.21 -9.55 -14.86
N PRO A 63 -0.53 -8.40 -15.03
CA PRO A 63 -0.46 -7.41 -13.97
C PRO A 63 -1.87 -6.87 -13.67
N PRO A 64 -2.35 -6.95 -12.43
CA PRO A 64 -3.71 -6.53 -12.09
C PRO A 64 -3.87 -5.01 -12.24
N LEU A 65 -4.93 -4.61 -12.94
CA LEU A 65 -5.28 -3.21 -13.18
C LEU A 65 -6.03 -2.64 -11.96
N PRO A 66 -6.13 -1.30 -11.82
CA PRO A 66 -6.90 -0.67 -10.74
C PRO A 66 -8.37 -1.10 -10.71
N GLU A 67 -8.94 -1.40 -11.88
CA GLU A 67 -10.30 -1.91 -12.06
C GLU A 67 -10.51 -3.34 -11.54
N ASP A 68 -9.46 -4.16 -11.51
CA ASP A 68 -9.51 -5.52 -10.96
C ASP A 68 -9.55 -5.55 -9.43
N ARG A 69 -9.36 -4.40 -8.77
CA ARG A 69 -9.24 -4.28 -7.32
C ARG A 69 -10.44 -4.86 -6.58
N GLU A 70 -11.66 -4.60 -7.07
CA GLU A 70 -12.88 -5.12 -6.43
C GLU A 70 -12.97 -6.64 -6.56
N ALA A 71 -12.61 -7.19 -7.72
CA ALA A 71 -12.58 -8.64 -7.94
C ALA A 71 -11.56 -9.30 -7.03
N ILE A 72 -10.35 -8.74 -6.94
CA ILE A 72 -9.28 -9.25 -6.06
C ILE A 72 -9.70 -9.20 -4.59
N ASP A 73 -10.36 -8.12 -4.15
CA ASP A 73 -10.83 -8.00 -2.78
C ASP A 73 -11.86 -9.09 -2.45
N ARG A 74 -12.85 -9.31 -3.33
CA ARG A 74 -13.84 -10.38 -3.18
C ARG A 74 -13.19 -11.77 -3.20
N LEU A 75 -12.24 -12.01 -4.10
CA LEU A 75 -11.52 -13.29 -4.16
C LEU A 75 -10.69 -13.52 -2.90
N SER A 76 -10.05 -12.48 -2.37
CA SER A 76 -9.24 -12.58 -1.15
C SER A 76 -10.08 -12.88 0.10
N ALA A 77 -11.35 -12.48 0.12
CA ALA A 77 -12.28 -12.81 1.20
C ALA A 77 -12.66 -14.31 1.22
N LEU A 78 -12.61 -15.00 0.06
CA LEU A 78 -12.95 -16.42 -0.04
C LEU A 78 -12.02 -17.32 0.79
N PRO A 79 -12.51 -18.40 1.42
CA PRO A 79 -11.70 -19.29 2.24
C PRO A 79 -10.38 -19.73 1.61
N GLY A 80 -9.36 -19.97 2.45
CA GLY A 80 -7.99 -20.23 1.99
C GLY A 80 -7.83 -21.42 1.03
N ASN A 81 -8.69 -22.43 1.12
CA ASN A 81 -8.69 -23.56 0.18
C ASN A 81 -9.07 -23.14 -1.25
N ILE A 82 -10.00 -22.21 -1.41
CA ILE A 82 -10.41 -21.67 -2.72
C ILE A 82 -9.27 -20.82 -3.28
N ASN A 83 -8.68 -19.94 -2.47
CA ASN A 83 -7.54 -19.13 -2.89
C ASN A 83 -6.35 -19.99 -3.33
N ASN A 84 -6.01 -21.06 -2.60
CA ASN A 84 -4.97 -22.01 -3.00
C ASN A 84 -5.27 -22.69 -4.34
N THR A 85 -6.52 -23.03 -4.60
CA THR A 85 -6.94 -23.65 -5.86
C THR A 85 -6.78 -22.67 -7.02
N ILE A 86 -7.19 -21.41 -6.84
CA ILE A 86 -7.03 -20.34 -7.83
C ILE A 86 -5.55 -20.10 -8.13
N GLN A 87 -4.71 -19.99 -7.10
CA GLN A 87 -3.27 -19.80 -7.28
C GLN A 87 -2.64 -20.97 -8.05
N ARG A 88 -3.03 -22.22 -7.74
CA ARG A 88 -2.59 -23.40 -8.48
C ARG A 88 -2.99 -23.30 -9.96
N TRP A 89 -4.22 -22.89 -10.27
CA TRP A 89 -4.63 -22.72 -11.66
C TRP A 89 -3.81 -21.65 -12.39
N LEU A 90 -3.58 -20.50 -11.75
CA LEU A 90 -2.77 -19.41 -12.32
C LEU A 90 -1.33 -19.86 -12.59
N GLN A 91 -0.76 -20.70 -11.72
CA GLN A 91 0.59 -21.26 -11.90
C GLN A 91 0.67 -22.31 -13.03
N HIS A 92 -0.44 -22.94 -13.39
CA HIS A 92 -0.50 -23.99 -14.42
C HIS A 92 -1.16 -23.51 -15.73
N ALA A 93 -1.57 -22.24 -15.81
CA ALA A 93 -2.22 -21.67 -17.00
C ALA A 93 -1.22 -21.23 -18.09
N LEU A 94 0.09 -21.32 -17.82
CA LEU A 94 1.19 -21.04 -18.74
C LEU A 94 1.95 -22.33 -19.07
#